data_AF-A0AAW5VL50-F1
#
_entry.id   AF-A0AAW5VL50-F1
#
_cell.length_a   1.000
_cell.length_b   1.000
_cell.length_c   1.000
_cell.angle_alpha   90.00
_cell.angle_beta   90.00
_cell.angle_gamma   90.00
#
_symmetry.space_group_name_H-M   'P 1'
#
loop_
_entity.id
_entity.type
_entity.pdbx_description
1 polymer ?
#
loop_
_entity_poly.entity_id
_entity_poly.type
_entity_poly.pdbx_seq_one_letter_code
_entity_poly.pdbx_strand_id
1 'polypeptide(L)'
;MRYQVICFSFLVILIFLIQCKESKNPADIAPETSKLPAFGGEWSLEWENQIHSLNILPEENKVLWNGENVLSLELDSVGIRLRPNDEESIKGYFLYSDLKPKSWIGTWENRVVRLIRKGSKE
;
A
#
# COMPACT_ATOMS: atom_id res chain seq x y z
N MET A 1 -55.32 -7.75 19.03
CA MET A 1 -54.70 -8.51 17.93
C MET A 1 -53.89 -7.65 16.94
N ARG A 2 -54.36 -6.46 16.51
CA ARG A 2 -53.59 -5.59 15.57
C ARG A 2 -52.18 -5.19 16.05
N TYR A 3 -52.01 -4.83 17.32
CA TYR A 3 -50.69 -4.42 17.85
C TYR A 3 -49.67 -5.56 17.94
N GLN A 4 -50.12 -6.81 18.13
CA GLN A 4 -49.24 -7.98 18.17
C GLN A 4 -48.61 -8.26 16.80
N VAL A 5 -49.38 -8.09 15.72
CA VAL A 5 -48.89 -8.25 14.34
C VAL A 5 -47.87 -7.18 14.00
N ILE A 6 -48.10 -5.94 14.45
CA ILE A 6 -47.20 -4.81 14.22
C ILE A 6 -45.87 -5.03 14.96
N CYS A 7 -45.91 -5.37 16.26
CA CYS A 7 -44.71 -5.66 17.03
C CYS A 7 -43.92 -6.84 16.46
N PHE A 8 -44.60 -7.89 15.98
CA PHE A 8 -43.95 -9.05 15.38
C PHE A 8 -43.26 -8.69 14.05
N SER A 9 -43.92 -7.88 13.21
CA SER A 9 -43.32 -7.40 11.95
C SER A 9 -42.09 -6.53 12.19
N PHE A 10 -42.12 -5.67 13.22
CA PHE A 10 -40.99 -4.82 13.59
C PHE A 10 -39.80 -5.64 14.12
N LEU A 11 -40.06 -6.68 14.91
CA LEU A 11 -39.04 -7.60 15.41
C LEU A 11 -38.33 -8.34 14.27
N VAL A 12 -39.10 -8.82 13.28
CA VAL A 12 -38.55 -9.53 12.12
C VAL A 12 -37.63 -8.62 11.29
N ILE A 13 -38.02 -7.37 11.05
CA ILE A 13 -37.20 -6.39 10.32
C ILE A 13 -35.90 -6.10 11.08
N LEU A 14 -35.95 -6.01 12.41
CA LEU A 14 -34.78 -5.71 13.23
C LEU A 14 -33.73 -6.85 13.20
N ILE A 15 -34.17 -8.10 13.04
CA ILE A 15 -33.28 -9.27 12.93
C ILE A 15 -32.54 -9.27 11.58
N PHE A 16 -33.18 -8.82 10.49
CA PHE A 16 -32.53 -8.72 9.17
C PHE A 16 -31.42 -7.67 9.12
N LEU A 17 -31.49 -6.60 9.93
CA LEU A 17 -30.45 -5.57 9.99
C LEU A 17 -29.12 -6.09 10.57
N ILE A 18 -29.16 -7.13 11.41
CA ILE A 18 -27.96 -7.70 12.05
C ILE A 18 -27.24 -8.69 11.11
N GLN A 19 -27.89 -9.14 10.03
CA GLN A 19 -27.30 -10.08 9.07
C GLN A 19 -26.54 -9.42 7.91
N CYS A 20 -26.52 -8.10 7.80
CA CYS A 20 -25.61 -7.39 6.89
C CYS A 20 -24.19 -7.38 7.45
N LYS A 21 -23.45 -8.47 7.26
CA LYS A 21 -21.99 -8.45 7.36
C LYS A 21 -21.44 -8.06 6.00
N GLU A 22 -20.85 -6.88 5.89
CA GLU A 22 -20.02 -6.52 4.73
C GLU A 22 -18.94 -7.59 4.55
N SER A 23 -19.04 -8.34 3.46
CA SER A 23 -17.97 -9.20 3.00
C SER A 23 -16.86 -8.30 2.47
N LYS A 24 -15.90 -7.94 3.33
CA LYS A 24 -14.66 -7.28 2.88
C LYS A 24 -14.01 -8.15 1.82
N ASN A 25 -13.72 -7.57 0.66
CA ASN A 25 -13.10 -8.29 -0.43
C ASN A 25 -11.72 -8.78 0.05
N PRO A 26 -11.36 -10.07 -0.09
CA PRO A 26 -10.03 -10.54 0.29
C PRO A 26 -8.90 -9.80 -0.45
N ALA A 27 -9.21 -9.13 -1.56
CA ALA A 27 -8.30 -8.25 -2.29
C ALA A 27 -8.05 -6.88 -1.60
N ASP A 28 -8.76 -6.53 -0.53
CA ASP A 28 -8.56 -5.27 0.20
C ASP A 28 -7.66 -5.45 1.45
N ILE A 29 -7.18 -6.68 1.70
CA ILE A 29 -6.33 -6.99 2.85
C ILE A 29 -4.87 -6.94 2.39
N ALA A 30 -4.14 -5.93 2.85
CA ALA A 30 -2.71 -5.85 2.63
C ALA A 30 -2.00 -7.09 3.21
N PRO A 31 -1.07 -7.72 2.47
CA PRO A 31 -0.35 -8.89 2.96
C PRO A 31 0.50 -8.52 4.17
N GLU A 32 0.68 -9.47 5.10
CA GLU A 32 1.57 -9.28 6.25
C GLU A 32 2.98 -8.93 5.77
N THR A 33 3.53 -7.84 6.32
CA THR A 33 4.85 -7.30 5.97
C THR A 33 5.99 -8.32 6.13
N SER A 34 5.81 -9.28 7.03
CA SER A 34 6.73 -10.40 7.29
C SER A 34 6.85 -11.40 6.13
N LYS A 35 5.89 -11.43 5.22
CA LYS A 35 5.88 -12.32 4.03
C LYS A 35 6.44 -11.63 2.79
N LEU A 36 6.64 -10.31 2.83
CA LEU A 36 7.22 -9.57 1.73
C LEU A 36 8.74 -9.76 1.69
N PRO A 37 9.35 -9.83 0.50
CA PRO A 37 10.81 -9.83 0.38
C PRO A 37 11.37 -8.59 1.11
N ALA A 38 12.47 -8.73 1.85
CA ALA A 38 13.03 -7.66 2.68
C ALA A 38 13.26 -6.36 1.88
N PHE A 39 12.27 -5.47 1.94
CA PHE A 39 12.12 -4.33 1.06
C PHE A 39 12.55 -3.01 1.71
N GLY A 40 12.77 -3.03 3.03
CA GLY A 40 13.38 -1.93 3.77
C GLY A 40 14.86 -1.73 3.43
N GLY A 41 15.34 -0.51 3.67
CA GLY A 41 16.72 -0.09 3.47
C GLY A 41 16.90 0.95 2.36
N GLU A 42 18.15 1.15 1.96
CA GLU A 42 18.52 2.15 0.95
C GLU A 42 18.41 1.60 -0.49
N TRP A 43 17.69 2.34 -1.31
CA TRP A 43 17.46 2.10 -2.72
C TRP A 43 17.90 3.31 -3.54
N SER A 44 18.29 3.05 -4.77
CA SER A 44 18.73 4.03 -5.75
C SER A 44 17.70 4.05 -6.88
N LEU A 45 17.05 5.18 -7.09
CA LEU A 45 16.13 5.42 -8.20
C LEU A 45 16.84 6.15 -9.32
N GLU A 46 16.77 5.60 -10.52
CA GLU A 46 17.19 6.31 -11.73
C GLU A 46 15.99 7.01 -12.37
N TRP A 47 16.00 8.34 -12.39
CA TRP A 47 14.93 9.17 -12.94
C TRP A 47 15.50 10.45 -13.56
N GLU A 48 15.06 10.79 -14.78
CA GLU A 48 15.50 11.99 -15.53
C GLU A 48 17.02 12.20 -15.64
N ASN A 49 17.78 11.11 -15.82
CA ASN A 49 19.25 11.12 -15.82
C ASN A 49 19.89 11.55 -14.48
N GLN A 50 19.10 11.55 -13.40
CA GLN A 50 19.56 11.74 -12.04
C GLN A 50 19.38 10.45 -11.24
N ILE A 51 20.22 10.29 -10.23
CA ILE A 51 20.13 9.20 -9.27
C ILE A 51 19.63 9.78 -7.96
N HIS A 52 18.45 9.33 -7.54
CA HIS A 52 17.86 9.71 -6.25
C HIS A 52 18.00 8.57 -5.25
N SER A 53 18.22 8.92 -3.99
CA SER A 53 18.23 7.93 -2.90
C SER A 53 16.85 7.84 -2.25
N LEU A 54 16.42 6.62 -2.01
CA LEU A 54 15.20 6.28 -1.30
C LEU A 54 15.56 5.40 -0.12
N ASN A 55 15.36 5.88 1.10
CA ASN A 55 15.50 5.04 2.28
C ASN A 55 14.10 4.62 2.76
N ILE A 56 13.77 3.35 2.58
CA ILE A 56 12.46 2.79 2.93
C ILE A 56 12.54 2.26 4.36
N LEU A 57 11.67 2.77 5.23
CA LEU A 57 11.53 2.41 6.64
C LEU A 57 10.16 1.75 6.85
N PRO A 58 10.03 0.42 6.64
CA PRO A 58 8.75 -0.27 6.72
C PRO A 58 8.11 -0.19 8.10
N GLU A 59 8.92 -0.21 9.16
CA GLU A 59 8.44 -0.15 10.55
C GLU A 59 7.76 1.19 10.88
N GLU A 60 8.16 2.26 10.20
CA GLU A 60 7.60 3.59 10.38
C GLU A 60 6.56 3.98 9.33
N ASN A 61 6.30 3.11 8.35
CA ASN A 61 5.51 3.41 7.15
C ASN A 61 5.94 4.73 6.46
N LYS A 62 7.26 4.92 6.35
CA LYS A 62 7.86 6.13 5.75
C LYS A 62 8.97 5.79 4.77
N VAL A 63 9.18 6.70 3.84
CA VAL A 63 10.29 6.68 2.91
C VAL A 63 10.96 8.05 2.86
N LEU A 64 12.28 8.08 3.06
CA LEU A 64 13.07 9.30 2.93
C LEU A 64 13.60 9.42 1.50
N TRP A 65 13.20 10.48 0.81
CA TRP A 65 13.67 10.85 -0.51
C TRP A 65 14.81 11.86 -0.41
N ASN A 66 15.98 11.47 -0.92
CA ASN A 66 17.23 12.23 -0.85
C ASN A 66 17.62 12.67 0.57
N GLY A 67 17.14 11.96 1.60
CA GLY A 67 17.42 12.26 3.02
C GLY A 67 16.61 13.40 3.64
N GLU A 68 15.85 14.17 2.86
CA GLU A 68 15.12 15.36 3.35
C GLU A 68 13.61 15.22 3.21
N ASN A 69 13.12 14.70 2.09
CA ASN A 69 11.69 14.67 1.80
C ASN A 69 11.05 13.39 2.34
N VAL A 70 10.00 13.53 3.15
CA VAL A 70 9.30 12.38 3.74
C VAL A 70 8.10 12.01 2.86
N LEU A 71 8.12 10.80 2.33
CA LEU A 71 6.99 10.16 1.67
C LEU A 71 6.35 9.14 2.64
N SER A 72 5.04 9.02 2.59
CA SER A 72 4.29 7.95 3.22
C SER A 72 4.44 6.66 2.40
N LEU A 73 4.66 5.55 3.12
CA LEU A 73 4.67 4.20 2.57
C LEU A 73 3.31 3.57 2.83
N GLU A 74 2.61 3.22 1.76
CA GLU A 74 1.33 2.52 1.82
C GLU A 74 1.47 1.15 1.16
N LEU A 75 1.06 0.11 1.87
CA LEU A 75 1.06 -1.26 1.36
C LEU A 75 -0.36 -1.62 0.93
N ASP A 76 -0.50 -1.97 -0.34
CA ASP A 76 -1.75 -2.42 -0.94
C ASP A 76 -1.69 -3.93 -1.17
N SER A 77 -2.79 -4.56 -1.58
CA SER A 77 -2.83 -6.00 -1.87
C SER A 77 -1.91 -6.42 -3.04
N VAL A 78 -1.59 -5.48 -3.93
CA VAL A 78 -0.82 -5.75 -5.16
C VAL A 78 0.60 -5.18 -5.13
N GLY A 79 0.88 -4.19 -4.26
CA GLY A 79 2.17 -3.53 -4.28
C GLY A 79 2.39 -2.46 -3.22
N ILE A 80 3.47 -1.72 -3.41
CA ILE A 80 3.93 -0.64 -2.56
C ILE A 80 3.60 0.68 -3.24
N ARG A 81 2.87 1.54 -2.55
CA ARG A 81 2.54 2.91 -2.95
C ARG A 81 3.36 3.90 -2.13
N LEU A 82 3.90 4.91 -2.80
CA LEU A 82 4.65 6.01 -2.19
C LEU A 82 3.90 7.29 -2.48
N ARG A 83 3.59 8.04 -1.42
CA ARG A 83 2.77 9.25 -1.50
C ARG A 83 3.42 10.38 -0.70
N PRO A 84 3.50 11.62 -1.22
CA PRO A 84 3.89 12.77 -0.39
C PRO A 84 2.88 12.98 0.73
N ASN A 85 3.32 13.43 1.90
CA ASN A 85 2.37 13.67 3.00
C ASN A 85 1.36 14.78 2.67
N ASP A 86 1.77 15.75 1.87
CA ASP A 86 0.99 16.95 1.53
C ASP A 86 0.07 16.76 0.31
N GLU A 87 0.18 15.64 -0.41
CA GLU A 87 -0.60 15.36 -1.62
C GLU A 87 -1.33 14.02 -1.53
N GLU A 88 -2.52 13.93 -2.11
CA GLU A 88 -3.22 12.65 -2.29
C GLU A 88 -2.66 11.84 -3.47
N SER A 89 -1.82 12.46 -4.30
CA SER A 89 -1.27 11.88 -5.52
C SER A 89 -0.21 10.81 -5.23
N ILE A 90 -0.33 9.64 -5.86
CA ILE A 90 0.69 8.59 -5.77
C ILE A 90 1.90 9.03 -6.59
N LYS A 91 3.05 9.19 -5.93
CA LYS A 91 4.32 9.50 -6.61
C LYS A 91 5.07 8.25 -7.04
N GLY A 92 4.96 7.14 -6.31
CA GLY A 92 5.65 5.90 -6.67
C GLY A 92 4.73 4.70 -6.51
N TYR A 93 4.79 3.76 -7.45
CA TYR A 93 4.04 2.50 -7.35
C TYR A 93 4.87 1.32 -7.84
N PHE A 94 5.00 0.30 -7.00
CA PHE A 94 5.84 -0.87 -7.26
C PHE A 94 5.06 -2.14 -6.98
N LEU A 95 4.90 -3.00 -7.97
CA LEU A 95 4.14 -4.24 -7.85
C LEU A 95 4.96 -5.31 -7.14
N TYR A 96 4.32 -6.10 -6.28
CA TYR A 96 4.99 -7.22 -5.59
C TYR A 96 5.55 -8.26 -6.56
N SER A 97 4.90 -8.48 -7.70
CA SER A 97 5.36 -9.38 -8.76
C SER A 97 6.71 -8.98 -9.37
N ASP A 98 7.02 -7.69 -9.33
CA ASP A 98 8.22 -7.11 -9.96
C ASP A 98 9.33 -6.79 -8.95
N LEU A 99 9.09 -7.07 -7.67
CA LEU A 99 10.10 -6.92 -6.61
C LEU A 99 11.09 -8.08 -6.68
N LYS A 100 12.27 -7.83 -7.23
CA LYS A 100 13.42 -8.73 -7.10
C LYS A 100 14.27 -8.32 -5.89
N PRO A 101 15.01 -9.24 -5.26
CA PRO A 101 15.83 -8.92 -4.08
C PRO A 101 16.84 -7.77 -4.27
N LYS A 102 17.31 -7.57 -5.51
CA LYS A 102 18.30 -6.54 -5.88
C LYS A 102 17.71 -5.34 -6.64
N SER A 103 16.53 -5.48 -7.24
CA SER A 103 15.97 -4.45 -8.10
C SER A 103 14.45 -4.50 -8.14
N TRP A 104 13.80 -3.34 -8.12
CA TRP A 104 12.36 -3.25 -8.36
C TRP A 104 12.10 -2.49 -9.64
N ILE A 105 11.02 -2.85 -10.32
CA ILE A 105 10.50 -2.11 -11.45
C ILE A 105 9.12 -1.60 -11.03
N GLY A 106 8.84 -0.35 -11.37
CA GLY A 106 7.57 0.28 -11.04
C GLY A 106 7.40 1.58 -11.79
N THR A 107 6.48 2.40 -11.31
CA THR A 107 6.22 3.72 -11.87
C THR A 107 6.57 4.79 -10.86
N TRP A 108 7.19 5.86 -11.33
CA TRP A 108 7.35 7.12 -10.61
C TRP A 108 6.62 8.21 -11.38
N GLU A 109 5.60 8.78 -10.76
CA GLU A 109 4.63 9.69 -11.37
C GLU A 109 4.06 9.06 -12.65
N ASN A 110 4.50 9.52 -13.83
CA ASN A 110 4.02 9.04 -15.13
C ASN A 110 5.08 8.25 -15.93
N ARG A 111 6.14 7.76 -15.28
CA ARG A 111 7.25 7.07 -15.96
C ARG A 111 7.60 5.75 -15.32
N VAL A 112 8.04 4.79 -16.13
CA VAL A 112 8.60 3.53 -15.63
C VAL A 112 10.00 3.79 -15.11
N VAL A 113 10.28 3.31 -13.90
CA VAL A 113 11.55 3.48 -13.22
C VAL A 113 12.04 2.15 -12.68
N ARG A 114 13.35 2.09 -12.42
CA ARG A 114 13.98 0.99 -11.73
C ARG A 114 14.58 1.49 -10.42
N LEU A 115 14.27 0.77 -9.34
CA LEU A 115 15.01 0.87 -8.07
C LEU A 115 16.08 -0.19 -8.03
N ILE A 116 17.26 0.17 -7.57
CA ILE A 116 18.40 -0.73 -7.38
C ILE A 116 18.82 -0.66 -5.91
N ARG A 117 19.02 -1.81 -5.27
CA ARG A 117 19.41 -1.84 -3.86
C ARG A 117 20.81 -1.26 -3.70
N LYS A 118 20.97 -0.25 -2.85
CA LYS A 118 22.28 0.35 -2.61
C LYS A 118 23.15 -0.65 -1.84
N GLY A 119 24.34 -0.93 -2.38
CA GLY A 119 25.23 -1.95 -1.83
C GLY A 119 25.09 -3.34 -2.46
N SER A 120 24.13 -3.56 -3.37
CA SER A 120 24.22 -4.69 -4.30
C SER A 120 25.22 -4.33 -5.40
N LYS A 121 26.52 -4.37 -5.09
CA LYS A 121 27.53 -4.49 -6.15
C LYS A 121 27.26 -5.82 -6.87
N GLU A 122 27.23 -5.76 -8.20
CA GLU A 122 27.41 -6.96 -9.03
C GLU A 122 28.73 -7.65 -8.69
#